data_AF-A0A368FVP5-F1
#
_entry.id   AF-A0A368FVP5-F1
#
_cell.length_a   1.000
_cell.length_b   1.000
_cell.length_c   1.000
_cell.angle_alpha   90.00
_cell.angle_beta   90.00
_cell.angle_gamma   90.00
#
_symmetry.space_group_name_H-M   'P 1'
#
loop_
_entity.id
_entity.type
_entity.pdbx_description
1 polymer ?
#
loop_
_entity_poly.entity_id
_entity_poly.type
_entity_poly.pdbx_seq_one_letter_code
_entity_poly.pdbx_strand_id
1 'polypeptide(L)' 'MSSWLSKHGITWIKTYDSKISLSGEHSIVGRTVVIHADPDDLGRGDSESKKTGNAGMRVACGIIEPIYE' A
#
# COMPACT_ATOMS: atom_id res chain seq x y z
N MET A 1 -6.36 2.17 -8.58
CA MET A 1 -4.96 2.06 -9.07
C MET A 1 -4.81 2.22 -10.59
N SER A 2 -5.86 2.11 -11.40
CA SER A 2 -5.78 2.26 -12.86
C SER A 2 -5.36 3.66 -13.37
N SER A 3 -5.54 4.72 -12.56
CA SER A 3 -5.17 6.09 -12.95
C SER A 3 -3.67 6.40 -12.88
N TRP A 4 -2.85 5.52 -12.30
CA TRP A 4 -1.42 5.76 -12.06
C TRP A 4 -0.49 4.80 -12.81
N LEU A 5 -1.07 3.83 -13.52
CA LEU A 5 -0.33 2.87 -14.33
C LEU A 5 0.06 3.51 -15.67
N SER A 6 1.37 3.58 -15.93
CA SER A 6 1.87 3.92 -17.26
C SER A 6 1.68 2.74 -18.23
N LYS A 7 1.83 3.01 -19.54
CA LYS A 7 1.69 2.03 -20.65
C LYS A 7 2.48 0.71 -20.49
N HIS A 8 3.47 0.68 -19.59
CA HIS A 8 4.33 -0.48 -19.35
C HIS A 8 4.14 -1.15 -17.97
N GLY A 9 3.07 -0.80 -17.24
CA GLY A 9 2.82 -1.36 -15.90
C GLY A 9 3.72 -0.77 -14.81
N ILE A 10 4.44 0.32 -15.11
CA ILE A 10 5.26 1.04 -14.14
C ILE A 10 4.42 2.11 -13.45
N THR A 11 4.48 2.15 -12.13
CA THR A 11 3.82 3.14 -11.28
C THR A 11 4.86 3.87 -10.45
N TRP A 12 5.05 5.17 -10.71
CA TRP A 12 5.89 6.02 -9.87
C TRP A 12 5.06 6.53 -8.69
N ILE A 13 5.54 6.30 -7.46
CA ILE A 13 4.83 6.70 -6.25
C ILE A 13 5.63 7.80 -5.56
N LYS A 14 5.01 8.98 -5.42
CA LYS A 14 5.46 10.06 -4.54
C LYS A 14 4.25 10.56 -3.76
N THR A 15 4.18 10.22 -2.48
CA THR A 15 3.05 10.54 -1.62
C THR A 15 3.54 11.03 -0.25
N TYR A 16 2.69 11.79 0.43
CA TYR A 16 2.90 12.26 1.79
C TYR A 16 1.69 11.83 2.62
N ASP A 17 1.92 11.24 3.80
CA ASP A 17 0.88 10.76 4.70
C ASP A 17 1.19 11.20 6.13
N SER A 18 0.17 11.62 6.88
CA SER A 18 0.32 12.14 8.25
C SER A 18 0.05 11.10 9.34
N LYS A 19 -0.40 9.89 8.98
CA LYS A 19 -0.70 8.79 9.90
C LYS A 19 0.42 7.76 9.93
N ILE A 20 1.09 7.54 8.80
CA ILE A 20 2.26 6.65 8.71
C ILE A 20 3.43 7.29 9.47
N SER A 21 4.03 6.54 10.40
CA SER A 21 5.19 6.97 11.19
C SER A 21 6.34 5.97 11.09
N LEU A 22 7.58 6.46 11.17
CA LEU A 22 8.80 5.63 11.24
C LEU A 22 9.34 5.47 12.67
N SER A 23 8.65 6.04 13.66
CA SER A 23 9.01 5.97 15.09
C SER A 23 7.79 6.00 16.01
N GLY A 24 8.00 5.72 17.29
CA GLY A 24 6.93 5.66 18.29
C GLY A 24 6.02 4.43 18.17
N GLU A 25 4.87 4.47 18.86
CA GLU A 25 3.95 3.34 18.97
C GLU A 25 3.38 2.88 17.62
N HIS A 26 3.16 3.81 16.68
CA HIS A 26 2.63 3.52 15.35
C HIS A 26 3.72 3.32 14.29
N SER A 27 4.96 3.06 14.70
CA SER A 27 6.06 2.83 13.74
C SER A 27 5.73 1.68 12.78
N ILE A 28 6.01 1.90 11.50
CA ILE A 28 5.90 0.89 10.43
C ILE A 28 7.21 0.16 10.13
N VAL A 29 8.30 0.51 10.81
CA VAL A 29 9.58 -0.22 10.69
C VAL A 29 9.38 -1.69 11.11
N GLY A 30 9.90 -2.62 10.31
CA GLY A 30 9.68 -4.07 10.49
C GLY A 30 8.32 -4.56 10.01
N ARG A 31 7.42 -3.68 9.53
CA ARG A 31 6.18 -4.06 8.86
C ARG A 31 6.39 -4.19 7.35
N THR A 32 5.31 -4.45 6.62
CA THR A 32 5.36 -4.79 5.19
C THR A 32 4.53 -3.83 4.36
N VAL A 33 5.08 -3.37 3.24
CA VAL A 33 4.32 -2.77 2.14
C VAL A 33 3.85 -3.90 1.22
N VAL A 34 2.58 -3.88 0.81
CA VAL A 34 1.98 -4.89 -0.07
C VAL A 34 1.40 -4.21 -1.30
N ILE A 35 1.69 -4.76 -2.48
CA ILE A 35 1.05 -4.37 -3.74
C ILE A 35 0.01 -5.43 -4.08
N HIS A 36 -1.17 -4.95 -4.46
CA HIS A 36 -2.34 -5.76 -4.75
C HIS A 36 -2.61 -5.86 -6.26
N ALA A 37 -3.26 -6.94 -6.69
CA ALA A 37 -3.61 -7.20 -8.09
C ALA A 37 -4.73 -6.29 -8.60
N ASP A 38 -5.71 -6.01 -7.73
CA ASP A 38 -6.92 -5.28 -8.08
C ASP A 38 -6.95 -3.90 -7.42
N PRO A 39 -7.66 -2.93 -8.01
CA PRO A 39 -7.83 -1.62 -7.38
C PRO A 39 -8.58 -1.72 -6.05
N ASP A 40 -8.04 -1.07 -5.01
CA ASP A 40 -8.76 -0.81 -3.77
C ASP A 40 -10.01 0.07 -4.04
N ASP A 41 -11.18 -0.40 -3.61
CA ASP A 41 -12.49 0.26 -3.75
C ASP A 41 -12.75 1.34 -2.69
N LEU A 42 -11.82 1.53 -1.76
CA LEU A 42 -11.76 2.55 -0.73
C LEU A 42 -12.89 2.48 0.30
N GLY A 43 -13.37 1.27 0.60
CA GLY A 43 -14.41 1.07 1.61
C GLY A 43 -15.82 1.38 1.12
N ARG A 44 -16.01 1.56 -0.20
CA ARG A 44 -17.28 1.96 -0.82
C ARG A 44 -18.10 0.82 -1.41
N GLY A 45 -17.63 -0.42 -1.27
CA GLY A 45 -18.28 -1.63 -1.73
C GLY A 45 -19.10 -2.32 -0.63
N ASP A 46 -18.97 -3.64 -0.58
CA ASP A 46 -19.66 -4.54 0.34
C ASP A 46 -19.00 -4.61 1.73
N SER A 47 -19.27 -5.67 2.50
CA SER A 47 -18.67 -5.84 3.82
C SER A 47 -17.16 -6.06 3.79
N GLU A 48 -16.62 -6.68 2.73
CA GLU A 48 -15.19 -6.95 2.60
C GLU A 48 -14.39 -5.70 2.19
N SER A 49 -15.05 -4.78 1.48
CA SER A 49 -14.53 -3.45 1.14
C SER A 49 -13.97 -2.70 2.37
N LYS A 50 -14.68 -2.73 3.51
CA LYS A 50 -14.22 -2.05 4.74
C LYS A 50 -13.00 -2.69 5.40
N LYS A 51 -12.66 -3.93 5.03
CA LYS A 51 -11.54 -4.68 5.63
C LYS A 51 -10.29 -4.61 4.76
N THR A 52 -10.44 -4.81 3.46
CA THR A 52 -9.31 -5.00 2.53
C THR A 52 -9.45 -4.22 1.22
N GLY A 53 -10.50 -3.41 1.08
CA GLY A 53 -10.75 -2.65 -0.13
C GLY A 53 -11.08 -3.50 -1.35
N ASN A 54 -11.40 -4.79 -1.17
CA ASN A 54 -11.57 -5.76 -2.26
C ASN A 54 -10.39 -5.78 -3.25
N ALA A 55 -9.17 -5.47 -2.80
CA ALA A 55 -7.99 -5.31 -3.65
C ALA A 55 -7.39 -6.64 -4.16
N GLY A 56 -8.01 -7.78 -3.84
CA GLY A 56 -7.62 -9.08 -4.37
C GLY A 56 -6.24 -9.57 -3.91
N MET A 57 -5.57 -10.34 -4.77
CA MET A 57 -4.31 -11.03 -4.46
C MET A 57 -3.14 -10.07 -4.20
N ARG A 58 -2.17 -10.52 -3.39
CA ARG A 58 -0.93 -9.78 -3.06
C ARG A 58 0.15 -10.14 -4.08
N VAL A 59 0.46 -9.24 -5.01
CA VAL A 59 1.39 -9.51 -6.12
C VAL A 59 2.85 -9.27 -5.76
N ALA A 60 3.11 -8.42 -4.76
CA ALA A 60 4.44 -8.20 -4.22
C ALA A 60 4.36 -7.73 -2.76
N CYS A 61 5.40 -8.01 -1.99
CA CYS A 61 5.56 -7.51 -0.64
C CYS A 61 7.03 -7.24 -0.30
N GLY A 62 7.29 -6.34 0.65
CA GLY A 62 8.63 -6.03 1.13
C GLY A 62 8.61 -5.48 2.55
N ILE A 63 9.61 -5.85 3.35
CA ILE A 63 9.78 -5.36 4.73
C ILE A 63 10.38 -3.95 4.68
N ILE A 64 9.88 -3.08 5.56
CA ILE A 64 10.42 -1.72 5.73
C ILE A 64 11.56 -1.77 6.75
N GLU A 65 12.78 -1.51 6.29
CA GLU A 65 13.97 -1.47 7.14
C GLU A 65 14.63 -0.08 7.13
N PRO A 66 15.27 0.33 8.23
CA PRO A 66 16.11 1.52 8.24
C PRO A 66 17.30 1.31 7.31
N ILE A 67 17.66 2.36 6.57
CA ILE A 67 18.94 2.39 5.86
C ILE A 67 19.95 3.00 6.83
N TYR A 68 21.02 2.27 7.10
CA TYR A 68 22.19 2.80 7.78
C TYR A 68 23.24 3.11 6.70
N GLU A 69 23.76 4.34 6.73
CA GLU A 69 24.91 4.76 5.93
C GLU A 69 26.23 4.41 6.63
#